data_AF-A0A2T2VX26-F1
#
_entry.id   AF-A0A2T2VX26-F1
#
_cell.length_a   1.000
_cell.length_b   1.000
_cell.length_c   1.000
_cell.angle_alpha   90.00
_cell.angle_beta   90.00
_cell.angle_gamma   90.00
#
_symmetry.space_group_name_H-M   'P 1'
#
loop_
_entity.id
_entity.type
_entity.pdbx_description
1 polymer ?
#
loop_
_entity_poly.entity_id
_entity_poly.type
_entity_poly.pdbx_seq_one_letter_code
_entity_poly.pdbx_strand_id
1 'polypeptide(L)' 'KRGETSGRSDDQDEAKIRNRFDEYNQKTAPLRSFYTDQSKFHSVNGIGTIDEITARLTSIIDRF' A
#
# COMPACT_ATOMS: atom_id res chain seq x y z
N LYS A 1 6.29 -16.71 6.77
CA LYS A 1 6.46 -15.36 6.18
C LYS A 1 6.13 -15.39 4.68
N ARG A 2 5.65 -14.30 4.06
CA ARG A 2 5.19 -14.30 2.64
C ARG A 2 6.25 -14.80 1.64
N GLY A 3 7.51 -14.40 1.79
CA GLY A 3 8.62 -14.85 0.94
C GLY A 3 8.95 -16.35 1.02
N GLU A 4 8.52 -17.03 2.08
CA GLU A 4 8.78 -18.47 2.31
C GLU A 4 7.71 -19.38 1.69
N THR A 5 6.51 -18.84 1.44
CA THR A 5 5.32 -19.65 1.05
C THR A 5 4.70 -19.25 -0.29
N SER A 6 5.10 -18.11 -0.87
CA SER A 6 4.47 -17.57 -2.07
C SER A 6 5.16 -17.91 -3.40
N GLY A 7 6.36 -18.51 -3.38
CA GLY A 7 7.14 -18.80 -4.60
C GLY A 7 7.62 -17.55 -5.36
N ARG A 8 7.49 -16.36 -4.76
CA ARG A 8 7.82 -15.07 -5.36
C ARG A 8 9.31 -14.76 -5.23
N SER A 9 10.05 -14.81 -6.34
CA SER A 9 11.51 -14.57 -6.39
C SER A 9 11.91 -13.11 -6.15
N ASP A 10 10.96 -12.17 -6.11
CA ASP A 10 11.14 -10.76 -5.80
C ASP A 10 11.04 -10.45 -4.29
N ASP A 11 10.54 -11.39 -3.49
CA ASP A 11 10.38 -11.26 -2.04
C ASP A 11 11.53 -11.91 -1.24
N GLN A 12 12.61 -12.35 -1.92
CA GLN A 12 13.76 -13.05 -1.33
C GLN A 12 15.10 -12.31 -1.48
N ASP A 13 15.16 -11.27 -2.32
CA ASP A 13 16.38 -10.53 -2.65
C ASP A 13 16.26 -9.07 -2.16
N GLU A 14 17.15 -8.71 -1.22
CA GLU A 14 17.21 -7.37 -0.63
C GLU A 14 17.40 -6.26 -1.67
N ALA A 15 18.18 -6.51 -2.75
CA ALA A 15 18.38 -5.55 -3.81
C ALA A 15 17.08 -5.28 -4.58
N LYS A 16 16.28 -6.33 -4.83
CA LYS A 16 14.95 -6.17 -5.46
C LYS A 16 13.97 -5.45 -4.55
N ILE A 17 14.01 -5.71 -3.24
CA ILE A 17 13.19 -5.01 -2.25
C ILE A 17 13.54 -3.52 -2.25
N ARG A 18 14.82 -3.15 -2.20
CA ARG A 18 15.28 -1.75 -2.31
C ARG A 18 14.80 -1.09 -3.60
N ASN A 19 15.00 -1.75 -4.74
CA ASN A 19 14.56 -1.23 -6.03
C ASN A 19 13.03 -0.97 -6.08
N ARG A 20 12.21 -1.83 -5.44
CA ARG A 20 10.77 -1.61 -5.34
C ARG A 20 10.41 -0.39 -4.50
N PHE A 21 11.14 -0.11 -3.42
CA PHE A 21 10.95 1.10 -2.63
C PHE A 21 11.33 2.36 -3.42
N ASP A 22 12.45 2.32 -4.14
CA ASP A 22 12.89 3.44 -4.98
C ASP A 22 11.88 3.72 -6.09
N GLU A 23 11.39 2.68 -6.77
CA GLU A 23 10.39 2.81 -7.82
C GLU A 23 9.04 3.34 -7.29
N TYR A 24 8.61 2.88 -6.10
CA TYR A 24 7.44 3.44 -5.43
C TYR A 24 7.63 4.93 -5.14
N ASN A 25 8.76 5.32 -4.55
CA ASN A 25 9.03 6.71 -4.17
C ASN A 25 9.14 7.64 -5.38
N GLN A 26 9.73 7.17 -6.49
CA GLN A 26 9.91 7.98 -7.69
C GLN A 26 8.64 8.10 -8.52
N LYS A 27 7.87 7.01 -8.67
CA LYS A 27 6.76 6.95 -9.64
C LYS A 27 5.38 6.98 -8.99
N THR A 28 5.23 6.39 -7.81
CA THR A 28 3.92 6.17 -7.19
C THR A 28 3.63 7.20 -6.09
N ALA A 29 4.60 7.53 -5.24
CA ALA A 29 4.42 8.48 -4.14
C ALA A 29 3.93 9.87 -4.60
N PRO A 30 4.40 10.44 -5.75
CA PRO A 30 3.89 11.72 -6.24
C PRO A 30 2.39 11.71 -6.56
N LEU A 31 1.82 10.56 -6.94
CA LEU A 31 0.39 10.43 -7.24
C LEU A 31 -0.49 10.71 -6.01
N ARG A 32 0.05 10.53 -4.79
CA ARG A 32 -0.67 10.89 -3.57
C ARG A 32 -1.06 12.37 -3.55
N SER A 33 -0.10 13.26 -3.83
CA SER A 33 -0.37 14.70 -3.89
C SER A 33 -1.37 14.99 -5.01
N PHE A 34 -1.13 14.45 -6.21
CA PHE A 34 -1.97 14.66 -7.38
C PHE A 34 -3.46 14.32 -7.17
N TYR A 35 -3.76 13.23 -6.47
CA TYR A 35 -5.15 12.85 -6.15
C TYR A 35 -5.69 13.53 -4.88
N THR A 36 -4.83 13.96 -3.96
CA THR A 36 -5.23 14.76 -2.79
C THR A 36 -5.76 16.12 -3.25
N ASP A 37 -5.09 16.77 -4.20
CA ASP A 37 -5.50 18.07 -4.76
C ASP A 37 -6.86 18.00 -5.47
N GLN A 38 -7.27 16.81 -5.92
CA GLN A 38 -8.58 16.55 -6.54
C GLN A 38 -9.65 16.13 -5.53
N SER A 39 -9.35 16.06 -4.24
CA SER A 39 -10.22 15.46 -3.22
C SER A 39 -10.63 14.01 -3.52
N LYS A 40 -9.77 13.25 -4.21
CA LYS A 40 -10.00 11.85 -4.61
C LYS A 40 -9.15 10.83 -3.83
N PHE A 41 -8.23 11.31 -3.00
CA PHE A 41 -7.36 10.45 -2.20
C PHE A 41 -7.89 10.29 -0.78
N HIS A 42 -8.03 9.04 -0.32
CA HIS A 42 -8.42 8.70 1.04
C HIS A 42 -7.38 7.71 1.63
N SER A 43 -6.72 8.10 2.72
CA SER A 43 -5.75 7.24 3.40
C SER A 43 -6.41 6.32 4.43
N VAL A 44 -5.86 5.11 4.57
CA VAL A 44 -6.31 4.12 5.55
C VAL A 44 -5.08 3.56 6.28
N ASN A 45 -5.14 3.45 7.60
CA ASN A 45 -4.08 2.79 8.36
C ASN A 45 -4.13 1.27 8.12
N GLY A 46 -3.07 0.72 7.52
CA GLY A 46 -2.94 -0.70 7.20
C GLY A 46 -2.33 -1.57 8.30
N ILE A 47 -2.09 -1.04 9.51
CA ILE A 47 -1.53 -1.80 10.64
C ILE A 47 -2.67 -2.28 11.55
N GLY A 48 -2.73 -3.59 11.80
CA GLY A 48 -3.74 -4.23 12.65
C GLY A 48 -4.11 -5.63 12.16
N THR A 49 -5.16 -6.19 12.76
CA THR A 49 -5.83 -7.40 12.30
C THR A 49 -6.58 -7.16 10.99
N ILE A 50 -6.90 -8.24 10.27
CA ILE A 50 -7.69 -8.17 9.03
C ILE A 50 -9.05 -7.51 9.30
N ASP A 51 -9.71 -7.87 10.40
CA ASP A 51 -11.03 -7.33 10.76
C ASP A 51 -10.97 -5.83 11.04
N GLU A 52 -9.95 -5.37 11.78
CA GLU A 52 -9.74 -3.93 12.04
C GLU A 52 -9.49 -3.14 10.75
N ILE A 53 -8.66 -3.67 9.85
CA ILE A 53 -8.37 -3.00 8.57
C ILE A 53 -9.61 -2.99 7.68
N THR A 54 -10.38 -4.08 7.67
CA THR A 54 -11.64 -4.20 6.93
C THR A 54 -12.65 -3.18 7.42
N ALA A 55 -12.84 -3.05 8.74
CA ALA A 55 -13.75 -2.07 9.32
C ALA A 55 -13.37 -0.62 8.98
N ARG A 56 -12.06 -0.30 8.95
CA ARG A 56 -11.58 1.03 8.52
C ARG A 56 -11.87 1.29 7.05
N LEU A 57 -11.70 0.28 6.20
CA LEU A 57 -11.99 0.39 4.76
C LEU A 57 -13.48 0.61 4.50
N THR A 58 -14.35 -0.21 5.10
CA THR A 58 -15.81 -0.09 4.92
C THR A 58 -16.32 1.26 5.41
N SER A 59 -15.87 1.71 6.59
CA SER A 59 -16.23 3.02 7.13
C SER A 59 -15.87 4.20 6.21
N ILE A 60 -14.83 4.07 5.38
CA ILE A 60 -14.46 5.11 4.41
C ILE A 60 -15.38 5.07 3.19
N ILE A 61 -15.69 3.86 2.70
CA ILE A 61 -16.53 3.64 1.52
C ILE A 61 -17.97 4.08 1.79
N ASP A 62 -18.51 3.81 2.98
CA ASP A 62 -19.88 4.14 3.35
C ASP A 62 -20.16 5.67 3.46
N ARG A 63 -19.12 6.52 3.32
CA ARG A 63 -19.26 7.98 3.33
C ARG A 63 -19.50 8.58 1.94
N PHE A 64 -19.37 7.79 0.87
CA PHE A 64 -19.68 8.19 -0.50
C PHE A 64 -21.12 7.82 -0.86
#